data_AF-A0A497K2V9-F1
#
_entry.id   AF-A0A497K2V9-F1
#
_cell.length_a   1.000
_cell.length_b   1.000
_cell.length_c   1.000
_cell.angle_alpha   90.00
_cell.angle_beta   90.00
_cell.angle_gamma   90.00
#
_symmetry.space_group_name_H-M   'P 1'
#
loop_
_entity.id
_entity.type
_entity.pdbx_description
1 polymer ?
#
loop_
_entity_poly.entity_id
_entity_poly.type
_entity_poly.pdbx_seq_one_letter_code
_entity_poly.pdbx_strand_id
1 'polypeptide(L)'
;LDGFLATLIAVMVGHTLSPRGAFEYAFTLGAPLCSMISGYTYRDKVKVALAYYSILFLAYFATPVAWYLPLWGVWDTLLAFILTAILTVLIYTGRGRFLMRKPVVFAISAFIGLEADVLFRIFLFVPYRTYWFFYGLTEEALYAIWSLPAPLITPFKVLVSTVFTATLGPAIEKALRLKAGWMIKP
;
A
#
# COMPACT_ATOMS: atom_id res chain seq x y z
N LEU A 1 -8.73 12.31 1.98
CA LEU A 1 -10.08 11.75 2.02
C LEU A 1 -10.62 11.57 0.61
N ASP A 2 -10.58 12.60 -0.23
CA ASP A 2 -11.10 12.55 -1.60
C ASP A 2 -10.47 11.45 -2.46
N GLY A 3 -9.15 11.25 -2.35
CA GLY A 3 -8.45 10.14 -3.03
C GLY A 3 -8.95 8.75 -2.61
N PHE A 4 -9.16 8.54 -1.31
CA PHE A 4 -9.71 7.30 -0.74
C PHE A 4 -11.13 7.04 -1.26
N LEU A 5 -12.02 8.05 -1.22
CA LEU A 5 -13.40 7.90 -1.68
C LEU A 5 -13.46 7.65 -3.19
N ALA A 6 -12.65 8.36 -3.98
CA ALA A 6 -12.61 8.17 -5.43
C ALA A 6 -12.15 6.75 -5.80
N THR A 7 -11.09 6.25 -5.15
CA THR A 7 -10.62 4.88 -5.37
C THR A 7 -11.59 3.84 -4.85
N LEU A 8 -12.25 4.09 -3.70
CA LEU A 8 -13.28 3.20 -3.16
C LEU A 8 -14.45 3.04 -4.14
N ILE A 9 -15.00 4.14 -4.63
CA ILE A 9 -16.09 4.12 -5.62
C ILE A 9 -15.63 3.38 -6.88
N ALA A 10 -14.43 3.69 -7.39
CA ALA A 10 -13.89 3.04 -8.58
C ALA A 10 -13.76 1.52 -8.43
N VAL A 11 -13.22 1.03 -7.30
CA VAL A 11 -13.07 -0.42 -7.09
C VAL A 11 -14.38 -1.13 -6.84
N MET A 12 -15.32 -0.50 -6.12
CA MET A 12 -16.66 -1.05 -5.87
C MET A 12 -17.45 -1.19 -7.17
N VAL A 13 -17.45 -0.15 -8.02
CA VAL A 13 -18.09 -0.20 -9.34
C VAL A 13 -17.41 -1.25 -10.22
N GLY A 14 -16.08 -1.27 -10.26
CA GLY A 14 -15.32 -2.24 -11.06
C GLY A 14 -15.63 -3.69 -10.70
N HIS A 15 -15.72 -4.01 -9.40
CA HIS A 15 -16.04 -5.38 -8.95
C HIS A 15 -17.52 -5.73 -9.08
N THR A 16 -18.41 -4.72 -9.10
CA THR A 16 -19.82 -4.94 -9.43
C THR A 16 -19.98 -5.32 -10.91
N LEU A 17 -19.16 -4.75 -11.80
CA LEU A 17 -19.18 -5.06 -13.23
C LEU A 17 -18.50 -6.39 -13.59
N SER A 18 -17.46 -6.78 -12.84
CA SER A 18 -16.79 -8.09 -13.00
C SER A 18 -16.68 -8.80 -11.64
N PRO A 19 -17.77 -9.46 -11.20
CA PRO A 19 -17.78 -10.15 -9.91
C PRO A 19 -16.83 -11.34 -9.92
N ARG A 20 -15.97 -11.40 -8.90
CA ARG A 20 -15.01 -12.50 -8.70
C ARG A 20 -15.19 -13.23 -7.36
N GLY A 21 -16.21 -12.85 -6.59
CA GLY A 21 -16.54 -13.38 -5.27
C GLY A 21 -16.81 -12.26 -4.26
N ALA A 22 -17.62 -12.56 -3.25
CA ALA A 22 -17.96 -11.58 -2.20
C ALA A 22 -16.72 -11.16 -1.38
N PHE A 23 -15.76 -12.07 -1.21
CA PHE A 23 -14.53 -11.82 -0.46
C PHE A 23 -13.55 -10.88 -1.18
N GLU A 24 -13.55 -10.90 -2.51
CA GLU A 24 -12.71 -10.00 -3.31
C GLU A 24 -13.02 -8.53 -3.02
N TYR A 25 -14.26 -8.19 -2.62
CA TYR A 25 -14.59 -6.84 -2.18
C TYR A 25 -13.78 -6.41 -0.95
N ALA A 26 -13.56 -7.30 0.03
CA ALA A 26 -12.71 -7.00 1.18
C ALA A 26 -11.25 -6.79 0.76
N PHE A 27 -10.73 -7.63 -0.14
CA PHE A 27 -9.38 -7.47 -0.68
C PHE A 27 -9.20 -6.16 -1.46
N THR A 28 -10.24 -5.69 -2.14
CA THR A 28 -10.19 -4.45 -2.91
C THR A 28 -10.14 -3.19 -2.05
N LEU A 29 -10.50 -3.27 -0.76
CA LEU A 29 -10.35 -2.16 0.18
C LEU A 29 -8.89 -1.77 0.42
N GLY A 30 -7.93 -2.62 0.05
CA GLY A 30 -6.52 -2.25 0.07
C GLY A 30 -6.18 -1.11 -0.90
N ALA A 31 -6.83 -1.03 -2.06
CA ALA A 31 -6.60 0.04 -3.04
C ALA A 31 -6.97 1.46 -2.53
N PRO A 32 -8.16 1.69 -1.92
CA PRO A 32 -8.45 2.99 -1.31
C PRO A 32 -7.55 3.30 -0.12
N LEU A 33 -7.14 2.30 0.67
CA LEU A 33 -6.13 2.49 1.72
C LEU A 33 -4.78 2.91 1.15
N CYS A 34 -4.32 2.32 0.04
CA CYS A 34 -3.13 2.79 -0.68
C CYS A 34 -3.25 4.26 -1.09
N SER A 35 -4.39 4.67 -1.68
CA SER A 35 -4.62 6.08 -2.04
C SER A 35 -4.56 7.01 -0.81
N MET A 36 -5.14 6.57 0.31
CA MET A 36 -5.11 7.29 1.57
C MET A 36 -3.68 7.46 2.11
N ILE A 37 -2.93 6.36 2.22
CA ILE A 37 -1.56 6.35 2.74
C ILE A 37 -0.63 7.14 1.81
N SER A 38 -0.72 6.95 0.50
CA SER A 38 0.01 7.74 -0.49
C SER A 38 -0.26 9.23 -0.33
N GLY A 39 -1.53 9.61 -0.13
CA GLY A 39 -1.93 11.00 0.06
C GLY A 39 -1.42 11.62 1.37
N TYR A 40 -1.38 10.85 2.45
CA TYR A 40 -0.78 11.29 3.70
C TYR A 40 0.73 11.46 3.58
N THR A 41 1.41 10.47 3.00
CA THR A 41 2.86 10.52 2.75
C THR A 41 3.21 11.70 1.86
N TYR A 42 2.49 11.94 0.75
CA TYR A 42 2.72 13.08 -0.14
C TYR A 42 2.61 14.44 0.56
N ARG A 43 1.79 14.52 1.62
CA ARG A 43 1.58 15.73 2.43
C ARG A 43 2.49 15.81 3.67
N ASP A 44 3.59 15.06 3.70
CA ASP A 44 4.55 15.02 4.81
C ASP A 44 3.95 14.46 6.14
N LYS A 45 2.79 13.77 6.06
CA LYS A 45 2.11 13.17 7.22
C LYS A 45 2.48 11.70 7.39
N VAL A 46 3.78 11.40 7.34
CA VAL A 46 4.33 10.03 7.34
C VAL A 46 4.03 9.25 8.63
N LYS A 47 3.80 9.96 9.75
CA LYS A 47 3.40 9.34 11.03
C LYS A 47 2.13 8.50 10.93
N VAL A 48 1.18 8.89 10.08
CA VAL A 48 -0.06 8.13 9.86
C VAL A 48 0.24 6.81 9.18
N ALA A 49 1.13 6.82 8.18
CA ALA A 49 1.60 5.60 7.54
C ALA A 49 2.31 4.70 8.56
N LEU A 50 3.22 5.26 9.38
CA LEU A 50 3.93 4.47 10.39
C LEU A 50 2.97 3.76 11.36
N ALA A 51 1.98 4.48 11.88
CA ALA A 51 0.98 3.90 12.77
C ALA A 51 0.19 2.77 12.09
N TYR A 52 -0.20 2.98 10.83
CA TYR A 52 -0.89 1.97 10.03
C TYR A 52 -0.06 0.69 9.87
N TYR A 53 1.19 0.81 9.43
CA TYR A 53 2.09 -0.34 9.29
C TYR A 53 2.31 -1.06 10.63
N SER A 54 2.55 -0.31 11.72
CA SER A 54 2.77 -0.90 13.04
C SER A 54 1.60 -1.74 13.52
N ILE A 55 0.36 -1.26 13.34
CA ILE A 55 -0.84 -1.99 13.75
C ILE A 55 -0.98 -3.30 12.95
N LEU A 56 -0.80 -3.25 11.63
CA LEU A 56 -0.95 -4.43 10.77
C LEU A 56 0.17 -5.45 11.01
N PHE A 57 1.42 -5.00 11.16
CA PHE A 57 2.53 -5.90 11.50
C PHE A 57 2.35 -6.51 12.89
N LEU A 58 1.90 -5.75 13.88
CA LEU A 58 1.61 -6.28 15.20
C LEU A 58 0.57 -7.41 15.12
N ALA A 59 -0.50 -7.21 14.34
CA ALA A 59 -1.50 -8.26 14.16
C ALA A 59 -0.95 -9.48 13.38
N TYR A 60 -0.11 -9.26 12.37
CA TYR A 60 0.59 -10.33 11.65
C TYR A 60 1.45 -11.16 12.60
N PHE A 61 2.34 -10.52 13.37
CA PHE A 61 3.23 -11.21 14.31
C PHE A 61 2.51 -11.75 15.55
N ALA A 62 1.33 -11.25 15.91
CA ALA A 62 0.51 -11.85 16.97
C ALA A 62 -0.19 -13.15 16.53
N THR A 63 -0.20 -13.46 15.23
CA THR A 63 -0.89 -14.64 14.69
C THR A 63 0.04 -15.86 14.66
N PRO A 64 -0.29 -16.98 15.33
CA PRO A 64 0.59 -18.16 15.40
C PRO A 64 1.00 -18.73 14.04
N VAL A 65 0.11 -18.70 13.05
CA VAL A 65 0.37 -19.17 11.67
C VAL A 65 1.54 -18.40 11.04
N ALA A 66 1.67 -17.11 11.32
CA ALA A 66 2.72 -16.27 10.76
C ALA A 66 4.12 -16.67 11.24
N TRP A 67 4.24 -17.38 12.36
CA TRP A 67 5.53 -17.83 12.90
C TRP A 67 6.12 -19.01 12.11
N TYR A 68 5.26 -19.76 11.42
CA TYR A 68 5.67 -20.84 10.52
C TYR A 68 6.03 -20.31 9.13
N LEU A 69 5.57 -19.11 8.78
CA LEU A 69 5.82 -18.53 7.47
C LEU A 69 7.22 -17.91 7.40
N PRO A 70 7.93 -18.07 6.27
CA PRO A 70 9.23 -17.44 6.11
C PRO A 70 9.11 -15.91 6.14
N LEU A 71 9.91 -15.25 6.98
CA LEU A 71 9.97 -13.78 7.07
C LEU A 71 10.39 -13.13 5.75
N TRP A 72 11.16 -13.84 4.94
CA TRP A 72 11.55 -13.34 3.62
C TRP A 72 10.36 -13.25 2.65
N GLY A 73 9.20 -13.86 2.94
CA GLY A 73 7.99 -13.70 2.13
C GLY A 73 7.34 -12.32 2.24
N VAL A 74 7.67 -11.53 3.27
CA VAL A 74 7.13 -10.18 3.54
C VAL A 74 8.22 -9.09 3.54
N TRP A 75 9.37 -9.39 2.94
CA TRP A 75 10.57 -8.54 3.00
C TRP A 75 10.36 -7.14 2.41
N ASP A 76 9.54 -7.03 1.37
CA ASP A 76 9.19 -5.79 0.67
C ASP A 76 8.38 -4.85 1.57
N THR A 77 7.33 -5.37 2.21
CA THR A 77 6.52 -4.61 3.16
C THR A 77 7.32 -4.24 4.42
N LEU A 78 8.26 -5.08 4.86
CA LEU A 78 9.18 -4.76 5.96
C LEU A 78 10.13 -3.62 5.56
N LEU A 79 10.65 -3.63 4.34
CA LEU A 79 11.47 -2.56 3.80
C LEU A 79 10.68 -1.25 3.75
N ALA A 80 9.42 -1.30 3.33
CA ALA A 80 8.52 -0.14 3.33
C ALA A 80 8.28 0.41 4.74
N PHE A 81 8.11 -0.46 5.73
CA PHE A 81 7.97 -0.07 7.12
C PHE A 81 9.23 0.59 7.68
N ILE A 82 10.41 -0.01 7.45
CA ILE A 82 11.70 0.55 7.86
C ILE A 82 11.92 1.92 7.21
N LEU A 83 11.65 2.04 5.90
CA LEU A 83 11.72 3.31 5.20
C LEU A 83 10.77 4.34 5.82
N THR A 84 9.53 3.96 6.12
CA THR A 84 8.52 4.84 6.74
C THR A 84 8.97 5.30 8.13
N ALA A 85 9.58 4.42 8.92
CA ALA A 85 10.14 4.75 10.23
C ALA A 85 11.32 5.72 10.11
N ILE A 86 12.27 5.45 9.21
CA ILE A 86 13.41 6.33 8.93
C ILE A 86 12.91 7.72 8.49
N LEU A 87 11.99 7.78 7.54
CA LEU A 87 11.41 9.04 7.07
C LEU A 87 10.73 9.81 8.20
N THR A 88 10.00 9.12 9.08
CA THR A 88 9.37 9.74 10.25
C THR A 88 10.40 10.40 11.16
N VAL A 89 11.52 9.71 11.45
CA VAL A 89 12.63 10.26 12.27
C VAL A 89 13.32 11.42 11.54
N LEU A 90 13.59 11.30 10.24
CA LEU A 90 14.26 12.34 9.46
C LEU A 90 13.40 13.61 9.34
N ILE A 91 12.09 13.47 9.15
CA ILE A 91 11.15 14.62 9.11
C ILE A 91 11.06 15.27 10.47
N TYR A 92 11.01 14.49 11.56
CA TYR A 92 10.97 15.01 12.92
C TYR A 92 12.24 15.78 13.32
N THR A 93 13.41 15.29 12.87
CA THR A 93 14.71 15.95 13.10
C THR A 93 15.01 17.09 12.11
N GLY A 94 14.08 17.40 11.19
CA GLY A 94 14.23 18.46 10.18
C GLY A 94 15.16 18.12 9.01
N ARG A 95 15.85 16.97 9.02
CA ARG A 95 16.84 16.56 8.01
C ARG A 95 16.22 15.88 6.79
N GLY A 96 14.97 15.41 6.87
CA GLY A 96 14.31 14.59 5.84
C GLY A 96 13.46 15.35 4.82
N ARG A 97 13.24 16.66 5.03
CA ARG A 97 12.27 17.42 4.21
C ARG A 97 12.69 17.52 2.73
N PHE A 98 13.97 17.32 2.41
CA PHE A 98 14.43 17.28 1.02
C PHE A 98 13.96 16.04 0.26
N LEU A 99 13.78 14.89 0.94
CA LEU A 99 13.28 13.64 0.34
C LEU A 99 11.80 13.77 -0.04
N MET A 100 11.07 14.64 0.66
CA MET A 100 9.68 14.97 0.38
C MET A 100 9.52 16.10 -0.66
N ARG A 101 10.59 16.44 -1.39
CA ARG A 101 10.54 17.34 -2.55
C ARG A 101 10.28 16.57 -3.84
N LYS A 102 9.76 17.29 -4.84
CA LYS A 102 9.56 16.73 -6.17
C LYS A 102 10.90 16.54 -6.89
N PRO A 103 11.04 15.48 -7.71
CA PRO A 103 10.03 14.46 -8.02
C PRO A 103 10.01 13.28 -7.02
N VAL A 104 10.97 13.20 -6.10
CA VAL A 104 11.21 12.07 -5.19
C VAL A 104 9.98 11.71 -4.35
N VAL A 105 9.22 12.72 -3.92
CA VAL A 105 7.98 12.53 -3.13
C VAL A 105 6.96 11.63 -3.81
N PHE A 106 6.87 11.61 -5.15
CA PHE A 106 5.95 10.74 -5.88
C PHE A 106 6.35 9.28 -5.76
N ALA A 107 7.64 8.97 -5.93
CA ALA A 107 8.15 7.62 -5.79
C ALA A 107 7.97 7.10 -4.35
N ILE A 108 8.36 7.90 -3.35
CA ILE A 108 8.23 7.53 -1.94
C ILE A 108 6.77 7.32 -1.56
N SER A 109 5.88 8.23 -1.97
CA SER A 109 4.46 8.13 -1.64
C SER A 109 3.80 6.92 -2.30
N ALA A 110 4.13 6.66 -3.58
CA ALA A 110 3.61 5.51 -4.31
C ALA A 110 4.10 4.20 -3.69
N PHE A 111 5.40 4.07 -3.42
CA PHE A 111 5.98 2.89 -2.81
C PHE A 111 5.34 2.59 -1.45
N ILE A 112 5.32 3.56 -0.53
CA ILE A 112 4.73 3.40 0.81
C ILE A 112 3.23 3.12 0.74
N GLY A 113 2.50 3.69 -0.21
CA GLY A 113 1.07 3.41 -0.38
C GLY A 113 0.80 2.01 -0.93
N LEU A 114 1.54 1.58 -1.95
CA LEU A 114 1.38 0.28 -2.58
C LEU A 114 1.72 -0.86 -1.61
N GLU A 115 2.81 -0.72 -0.85
CA GLU A 115 3.19 -1.68 0.18
C GLU A 115 2.19 -1.72 1.34
N ALA A 116 1.48 -0.61 1.58
CA ALA A 116 0.39 -0.55 2.56
C ALA A 116 -0.87 -1.30 2.08
N ASP A 117 -1.14 -1.33 0.77
CA ASP A 117 -2.17 -2.19 0.16
C ASP A 117 -1.77 -3.67 0.26
N VAL A 118 -0.52 -3.99 -0.09
CA VAL A 118 0.01 -5.36 0.04
C VAL A 118 -0.12 -5.86 1.48
N LEU A 119 0.36 -5.07 2.46
CA LEU A 119 0.28 -5.45 3.86
C LEU A 119 -1.15 -5.59 4.36
N PHE A 120 -2.08 -4.76 3.87
CA PHE A 120 -3.51 -4.91 4.18
C PHE A 120 -4.06 -6.25 3.71
N ARG A 121 -3.73 -6.65 2.48
CA ARG A 121 -4.15 -7.94 1.93
C ARG A 121 -3.53 -9.08 2.70
N ILE A 122 -2.26 -8.97 3.10
CA ILE A 122 -1.61 -9.95 3.98
C ILE A 122 -2.34 -10.03 5.32
N PHE A 123 -2.72 -8.89 5.91
CA PHE A 123 -3.47 -8.83 7.16
C PHE A 123 -4.84 -9.52 7.05
N LEU A 124 -5.58 -9.28 5.97
CA LEU A 124 -6.82 -10.02 5.70
C LEU A 124 -6.54 -11.50 5.47
N PHE A 125 -5.47 -11.83 4.76
CA PHE A 125 -5.17 -13.21 4.37
C PHE A 125 -4.79 -14.07 5.58
N VAL A 126 -3.80 -13.63 6.36
CA VAL A 126 -3.14 -14.43 7.41
C VAL A 126 -3.78 -14.22 8.79
N PRO A 127 -3.73 -13.02 9.41
CA PRO A 127 -4.42 -12.75 10.68
C PRO A 127 -5.90 -13.13 10.71
N TYR A 128 -6.65 -12.79 9.66
CA TYR A 128 -8.08 -13.11 9.59
C TYR A 128 -8.36 -14.53 9.05
N ARG A 129 -7.31 -15.33 8.81
CA ARG A 129 -7.36 -16.74 8.37
C ARG A 129 -8.21 -17.00 7.13
N THR A 130 -8.32 -16.02 6.24
CA THR A 130 -9.17 -16.13 5.05
C THR A 130 -8.59 -17.11 4.03
N TYR A 131 -7.28 -17.34 4.06
CA TYR A 131 -6.63 -18.39 3.26
C TYR A 131 -7.30 -19.76 3.48
N TRP A 132 -7.67 -20.09 4.72
CA TRP A 132 -8.31 -21.35 5.06
C TRP A 132 -9.82 -21.28 4.85
N PHE A 133 -10.48 -20.24 5.36
CA PHE A 133 -11.95 -20.17 5.37
C PHE A 133 -12.56 -19.99 3.97
N PHE A 134 -11.95 -19.19 3.09
CA PHE A 134 -12.49 -18.88 1.76
C PHE A 134 -11.82 -19.66 0.64
N TYR A 135 -10.50 -19.85 0.72
CA TYR A 135 -9.74 -20.52 -0.34
C TYR A 135 -9.43 -21.98 -0.03
N GLY A 136 -9.74 -22.48 1.17
CA GLY A 136 -9.49 -23.87 1.57
C GLY A 136 -8.01 -24.25 1.57
N LEU A 137 -7.11 -23.27 1.64
CA LEU A 137 -5.67 -23.50 1.55
C LEU A 137 -5.16 -24.12 2.85
N THR A 138 -4.31 -25.13 2.71
CA THR A 138 -3.57 -25.72 3.83
C THR A 138 -2.38 -24.84 4.23
N GLU A 139 -1.81 -25.09 5.40
CA GLU A 139 -0.66 -24.35 5.90
C GLU A 139 0.59 -24.58 5.03
N GLU A 140 0.73 -25.77 4.43
CA GLU A 140 1.82 -26.10 3.50
C GLU A 140 1.71 -25.33 2.19
N ALA A 141 0.48 -25.19 1.67
CA ALA A 141 0.23 -24.37 0.49
C ALA A 141 0.50 -22.89 0.77
N LEU A 142 0.13 -22.41 1.96
CA LEU A 142 0.44 -21.06 2.40
C LEU A 142 1.95 -20.82 2.53
N TYR A 143 2.67 -21.78 3.11
CA TYR A 143 4.13 -21.75 3.19
C TYR A 143 4.77 -21.69 1.80
N ALA A 144 4.31 -22.51 0.85
CA ALA A 144 4.79 -22.51 -0.53
C ALA A 144 4.55 -21.17 -1.24
N ILE A 145 3.42 -20.50 -0.96
CA ILE A 145 3.12 -19.17 -1.50
C ILE A 145 4.06 -18.11 -0.89
N TRP A 146 4.29 -18.19 0.41
CA TRP A 146 5.22 -17.28 1.09
C TRP A 146 6.68 -17.52 0.70
N SER A 147 7.01 -18.73 0.25
CA SER A 147 8.39 -19.15 -0.05
C SER A 147 8.80 -19.01 -1.52
N LEU A 148 7.98 -18.53 -2.44
CA LEU A 148 8.44 -18.36 -3.82
C LEU A 148 7.69 -17.25 -4.56
N PRO A 149 6.34 -17.31 -4.70
CA PRO A 149 5.62 -16.31 -5.47
C PRO A 149 5.49 -14.96 -4.74
N ALA A 150 5.13 -14.94 -3.45
CA ALA A 150 4.98 -13.70 -2.69
C ALA A 150 6.22 -12.77 -2.75
N PRO A 151 7.44 -13.25 -2.47
CA PRO A 151 8.64 -12.42 -2.42
C PRO A 151 9.21 -12.01 -3.79
N LEU A 152 8.64 -12.48 -4.90
CA LEU A 152 9.07 -12.12 -6.26
C LEU A 152 8.01 -11.32 -7.01
N ILE A 153 6.78 -11.83 -7.03
CA ILE A 153 5.68 -11.26 -7.83
C ILE A 153 5.21 -9.94 -7.24
N THR A 154 5.08 -9.88 -5.91
CA THR A 154 4.56 -8.70 -5.23
C THR A 154 5.50 -7.51 -5.30
N PRO A 155 6.81 -7.64 -4.96
CA PRO A 155 7.74 -6.53 -5.07
C PRO A 155 7.90 -6.05 -6.52
N PHE A 156 7.85 -6.97 -7.50
CA PHE A 156 7.91 -6.58 -8.90
C PHE A 156 6.71 -5.73 -9.34
N LYS A 157 5.49 -6.10 -8.94
CA LYS A 157 4.27 -5.30 -9.19
C LYS A 157 4.37 -3.92 -8.55
N VAL A 158 4.85 -3.85 -7.30
CA VAL A 158 5.04 -2.59 -6.58
C VAL A 158 6.09 -1.74 -7.26
N LEU A 159 7.22 -2.32 -7.66
CA LEU A 159 8.30 -1.62 -8.35
C LEU A 159 7.81 -0.96 -9.64
N VAL A 160 7.15 -1.73 -10.52
CA VAL A 160 6.62 -1.21 -11.79
C VAL A 160 5.61 -0.09 -11.54
N SER A 161 4.69 -0.28 -10.60
CA SER A 161 3.66 0.71 -10.26
C SER A 161 4.25 1.99 -9.65
N THR A 162 5.31 1.84 -8.84
CA THR A 162 6.04 2.96 -8.25
C THR A 162 6.76 3.76 -9.33
N VAL A 163 7.47 3.11 -10.24
CA VAL A 163 8.16 3.76 -11.36
C VAL A 163 7.17 4.50 -12.25
N PHE A 164 6.05 3.86 -12.59
CA PHE A 164 4.98 4.49 -13.38
C PHE A 164 4.40 5.73 -12.69
N THR A 165 4.16 5.64 -11.38
CA THR A 165 3.63 6.79 -10.61
C THR A 165 4.66 7.90 -10.46
N ALA A 166 5.95 7.57 -10.30
CA ALA A 166 7.02 8.54 -10.19
C ALA A 166 7.25 9.32 -11.49
N THR A 167 7.08 8.68 -12.64
CA THR A 167 7.26 9.32 -13.96
C THR A 167 6.04 10.14 -14.37
N LEU A 168 4.82 9.63 -14.20
CA LEU A 168 3.60 10.31 -14.63
C LEU A 168 3.01 11.25 -13.59
N GLY A 169 3.26 11.01 -12.30
CA GLY A 169 2.74 11.83 -11.21
C GLY A 169 3.02 13.34 -11.36
N PRO A 170 4.27 13.77 -11.64
CA PRO A 170 4.57 15.17 -11.89
C PRO A 170 3.82 15.78 -13.09
N ALA A 171 3.70 15.02 -14.18
CA ALA A 171 3.01 15.48 -15.39
C ALA A 171 1.51 15.64 -15.15
N ILE A 172 0.88 14.66 -14.49
CA ILE A 172 -0.54 14.70 -14.12
C ILE A 172 -0.81 15.86 -13.17
N GLU A 173 0.02 16.06 -12.15
CA GLU A 173 -0.16 17.18 -11.22
C GLU A 173 -0.03 18.54 -11.92
N LYS A 174 0.94 18.67 -12.84
CA LYS A 174 1.07 19.90 -13.65
C LYS A 174 -0.19 20.15 -14.49
N ALA A 175 -0.71 19.13 -15.17
CA ALA A 175 -1.93 19.23 -15.96
C ALA A 175 -3.15 19.60 -15.11
N LEU A 176 -3.30 18.98 -13.94
CA LEU A 176 -4.39 19.27 -13.00
C LEU A 176 -4.30 20.70 -12.43
N ARG A 177 -3.10 21.19 -12.12
CA ARG A 177 -2.90 22.57 -11.65
C ARG A 177 -3.23 23.59 -12.72
N LEU A 178 -2.87 23.33 -13.98
CA LEU A 178 -3.24 24.18 -15.11
C LEU A 178 -4.75 24.23 -15.27
N LYS A 179 -5.44 23.08 -15.25
CA LYS A 179 -6.91 23.02 -15.36
C LYS A 179 -7.61 23.65 -14.15
N ALA A 180 -7.12 23.45 -12.94
CA ALA A 180 -7.67 24.09 -11.73
C ALA A 180 -7.48 25.61 -11.75
N GLY A 181 -6.34 26.10 -12.26
CA GLY A 181 -6.13 27.53 -12.50
C GLY A 181 -7.05 28.12 -13.58
N TRP A 182 -7.59 27.30 -14.47
CA TRP A 182 -8.65 27.70 -15.43
C TRP A 182 -10.05 27.70 -14.81
N MET A 183 -10.32 26.85 -13.82
CA MET A 183 -11.62 26.83 -13.11
C MET A 183 -11.72 27.90 -12.01
N ILE A 184 -10.59 28.46 -11.56
CA ILE A 184 -10.54 29.58 -10.62
C ILE A 184 -10.27 30.87 -11.42
N LYS A 185 -11.27 31.31 -12.18
CA LYS A 185 -11.42 32.72 -12.53
C LYS A 185 -12.87 33.10 -12.24
N PRO A 186 -13.14 33.90 -11.18
CA PRO A 186 -14.38 34.67 -11.14
C PRO A 186 -14.43 35.67 -12.30
#